data_AF-A0A4S5EPA9-F1
#
_entry.id   AF-A0A4S5EPA9-F1
#
_cell.length_a   1.000
_cell.length_b   1.000
_cell.length_c   1.000
_cell.angle_alpha   90.00
_cell.angle_beta   90.00
_cell.angle_gamma   90.00
#
_symmetry.space_group_name_H-M   'P 1'
#
loop_
_entity.id
_entity.type
_entity.pdbx_description
1 polymer ?
#
loop_
_entity_poly.entity_id
_entity_poly.type
_entity_poly.pdbx_seq_one_letter_code
_entity_poly.pdbx_strand_id
1 'polypeptide(L)'
;MELRDYVRVLRRSWMLMVACMVLGGLLAATTTWRTTKEYAASVTMVVSSPDNAEGAASAYQGSLLSQQRVKSYANLVASERVAASVIDRLHLKTTPEMLRGQISAQAVPDTVLLRATVRDRVPRRAQSIADAVGESFSLAVAQIEAPTDDEPPSVRVSVWERAKLPVTPISPQPTRNLALGVLLGLIAGIAAALVRFRLDTSISGEEDARESTDLPNLAMIAYDADAVRRPLIINARPHSARAEAFRQLRTNLQFVDVDAGPRSILVSSSVPGEGKTTTICNLAISLAQGGARVCLIDGDLRRPSFGEYLGVESAAGLTSVLIGAADLDDVLQPWGEGRVGEGRVEVL
;
A
#
# COMPACT_ATOMS: atom_id res chain seq x y z
N MET A 1 -1.55 -19.60 9.51
CA MET A 1 -1.98 -18.30 8.97
C MET A 1 -3.46 -18.40 8.69
N GLU A 2 -4.26 -18.18 9.73
CA GLU A 2 -5.71 -18.14 9.61
C GLU A 2 -6.17 -16.82 8.98
N LEU A 3 -7.41 -16.78 8.48
CA LEU A 3 -8.01 -15.56 7.91
C LEU A 3 -7.98 -14.38 8.91
N ARG A 4 -8.01 -14.69 10.21
CA ARG A 4 -7.97 -13.72 11.32
C ARG A 4 -6.62 -13.00 11.42
N ASP A 5 -5.52 -13.67 11.09
CA ASP A 5 -4.18 -13.09 11.13
C ASP A 5 -4.04 -11.97 10.10
N TYR A 6 -4.54 -12.21 8.87
CA TYR A 6 -4.51 -11.21 7.81
C TYR A 6 -5.32 -9.94 8.17
N VAL A 7 -6.47 -10.09 8.81
CA VAL A 7 -7.29 -8.94 9.25
C VAL A 7 -6.56 -8.15 10.35
N ARG A 8 -5.88 -8.83 11.27
CA ARG A 8 -5.08 -8.19 12.33
C ARG A 8 -3.90 -7.42 11.74
N VAL A 9 -3.19 -7.99 10.77
CA VAL A 9 -2.11 -7.32 10.02
C VAL A 9 -2.64 -6.08 9.32
N LEU A 10 -3.77 -6.21 8.61
CA LEU A 10 -4.36 -5.11 7.85
C LEU A 10 -4.76 -3.94 8.78
N ARG A 11 -5.37 -4.23 9.92
CA ARG A 11 -5.80 -3.23 10.89
C ARG A 11 -4.63 -2.58 11.64
N ARG A 12 -3.54 -3.31 11.92
CA ARG A 12 -2.39 -2.77 12.65
C ARG A 12 -1.44 -1.97 11.74
N SER A 13 -1.36 -2.34 10.46
CA SER A 13 -0.41 -1.75 9.50
C SER A 13 -1.07 -0.87 8.43
N TRP A 14 -2.33 -0.45 8.62
CA TRP A 14 -3.06 0.36 7.64
C TRP A 14 -2.36 1.68 7.29
N MET A 15 -1.76 2.35 8.28
CA MET A 15 -1.00 3.57 8.07
C MET A 15 0.23 3.33 7.20
N LEU A 16 0.88 2.17 7.35
CA LEU A 16 2.04 1.79 6.54
C LEU A 16 1.62 1.56 5.08
N MET A 17 0.50 0.87 4.86
CA MET A 17 -0.05 0.69 3.50
C MET A 17 -0.41 2.03 2.85
N VAL A 18 -1.09 2.92 3.57
CA VAL A 18 -1.43 4.26 3.07
C VAL A 18 -0.17 5.07 2.77
N ALA A 19 0.84 5.02 3.65
CA ALA A 19 2.11 5.71 3.42
C ALA A 19 2.81 5.20 2.14
N CYS A 20 2.85 3.88 1.92
CA CYS A 20 3.42 3.30 0.70
C CYS A 20 2.62 3.65 -0.56
N MET A 21 1.28 3.67 -0.49
CA MET A 21 0.42 4.12 -1.60
C MET A 21 0.66 5.59 -1.96
N VAL A 22 0.72 6.47 -0.96
CA VAL A 22 1.00 7.90 -1.15
C VAL A 22 2.39 8.11 -1.74
N LEU A 23 3.40 7.40 -1.23
CA LEU A 23 4.77 7.46 -1.74
C LEU A 23 4.84 6.99 -3.21
N GLY A 24 4.19 5.87 -3.54
CA GLY A 24 4.12 5.35 -4.92
C GLY A 24 3.40 6.32 -5.87
N GLY A 25 2.30 6.92 -5.42
CA GLY A 25 1.59 7.96 -6.16
C GLY A 25 2.43 9.22 -6.39
N LEU A 26 3.16 9.70 -5.37
CA LEU A 26 4.06 10.84 -5.48
C LEU A 26 5.23 10.56 -6.44
N LEU A 27 5.84 9.38 -6.38
CA LEU A 27 6.88 8.97 -7.32
C LEU A 27 6.36 8.91 -8.76
N ALA A 28 5.17 8.36 -8.98
CA ALA A 28 4.53 8.35 -10.29
C ALA A 28 4.16 9.75 -10.80
N ALA A 29 3.66 10.63 -9.93
CA ALA A 29 3.33 12.00 -10.28
C ALA A 29 4.57 12.83 -10.64
N THR A 30 5.63 12.71 -9.84
CA THR A 30 6.90 13.43 -10.07
C THR A 30 7.60 12.96 -11.35
N THR A 31 7.65 11.65 -11.62
CA THR A 31 8.18 11.11 -12.88
C THR A 31 7.34 11.50 -14.09
N THR A 32 6.01 11.52 -13.95
CA THR A 32 5.09 11.99 -14.99
C THR A 32 5.30 13.48 -15.28
N TRP A 33 5.46 14.32 -14.25
CA TRP A 33 5.67 15.75 -14.43
C TRP A 33 7.03 16.08 -15.07
N ARG A 34 8.05 15.25 -14.85
CA ARG A 34 9.38 15.40 -15.46
C ARG A 34 9.47 14.90 -16.91
N THR A 35 8.57 14.02 -17.32
CA THR A 35 8.57 13.46 -18.68
C THR A 35 8.07 14.51 -19.69
N THR A 36 8.80 14.69 -20.80
CA THR A 36 8.41 15.62 -21.87
C THR A 36 7.11 15.18 -22.56
N LYS A 37 6.23 16.14 -22.84
CA LYS A 37 4.97 15.88 -23.57
C LYS A 37 5.26 15.54 -25.03
N GLU A 38 4.67 14.46 -25.53
CA GLU A 38 4.71 14.07 -26.94
C GLU A 38 3.31 14.09 -27.54
N TYR A 39 3.20 14.60 -28.75
CA TYR A 39 1.97 14.72 -29.52
C TYR A 39 2.09 13.89 -30.79
N ALA A 40 0.99 13.31 -31.23
CA ALA A 40 0.93 12.54 -32.46
C ALA A 40 -0.02 13.20 -33.46
N ALA A 41 0.46 13.46 -34.66
CA ALA A 41 -0.37 13.90 -35.78
C ALA A 41 -0.43 12.79 -36.83
N SER A 42 -1.61 12.54 -37.40
CA SER A 42 -1.80 11.46 -38.36
C SER A 42 -2.36 11.99 -39.68
N VAL A 43 -1.80 11.53 -40.79
CA VAL A 43 -2.28 11.77 -42.15
C VAL A 43 -2.78 10.45 -42.75
N THR A 44 -3.87 10.50 -43.51
CA THR A 44 -4.44 9.31 -44.16
C THR A 44 -4.32 9.44 -45.68
N MET A 45 -3.74 8.44 -46.30
CA MET A 45 -3.53 8.34 -47.75
C MET A 45 -4.33 7.16 -48.32
N VAL A 46 -4.82 7.32 -49.55
CA VAL A 46 -5.53 6.27 -50.30
C VAL A 46 -4.65 5.81 -51.45
N VAL A 47 -4.58 4.49 -51.62
CA VAL A 47 -3.91 3.86 -52.77
C VAL A 47 -4.96 3.43 -53.78
N SER A 48 -4.92 4.00 -54.99
CA SER A 48 -5.85 3.70 -56.07
C SER A 48 -5.11 3.23 -57.32
N SER A 49 -5.59 2.17 -57.97
CA SER A 49 -5.15 1.76 -59.32
C SER A 49 -6.00 2.46 -60.40
N PRO A 50 -5.43 2.81 -61.57
CA PRO A 50 -6.19 3.40 -62.68
C PRO A 50 -7.31 2.47 -63.19
N ASP A 51 -8.48 3.05 -63.47
CA ASP A 51 -9.70 2.38 -63.99
C ASP A 51 -9.59 1.96 -65.47
N ASN A 52 -8.54 1.25 -65.86
CA ASN A 52 -8.34 0.83 -67.26
C ASN A 52 -8.80 -0.61 -67.57
N ALA A 53 -9.67 -1.21 -66.75
CA ALA A 53 -10.06 -2.60 -66.94
C ALA A 53 -11.58 -2.80 -66.94
N GLU A 54 -12.16 -2.94 -68.13
CA GLU A 54 -13.56 -3.34 -68.34
C GLU A 54 -13.80 -4.76 -67.79
N GLY A 55 -14.41 -4.87 -66.60
CA GLY A 55 -14.87 -6.15 -66.04
C GLY A 55 -14.84 -6.26 -64.51
N ALA A 56 -15.80 -7.00 -63.92
CA ALA A 56 -15.85 -7.22 -62.46
C ALA A 56 -14.66 -8.07 -61.93
N ALA A 57 -14.10 -8.95 -62.78
CA ALA A 57 -12.96 -9.80 -62.41
C ALA A 57 -11.64 -9.02 -62.28
N SER A 58 -11.40 -8.04 -63.15
CA SER A 58 -10.23 -7.16 -63.09
C SER A 58 -10.33 -6.14 -61.96
N ALA A 59 -11.53 -5.67 -61.63
CA ALA A 59 -11.77 -4.82 -60.45
C ALA A 59 -11.43 -5.54 -59.13
N TYR A 60 -11.81 -6.82 -59.00
CA TYR A 60 -11.48 -7.63 -57.83
C TYR A 60 -9.96 -7.88 -57.71
N GLN A 61 -9.30 -8.22 -58.82
CA GLN A 61 -7.84 -8.39 -58.87
C GLN A 61 -7.09 -7.09 -58.56
N GLY A 62 -7.58 -5.95 -59.06
CA GLY A 62 -7.03 -4.62 -58.79
C GLY A 62 -7.13 -4.21 -57.31
N SER A 63 -8.25 -4.55 -56.65
CA SER A 63 -8.41 -4.33 -55.21
C SER A 63 -7.44 -5.18 -54.38
N LEU A 64 -7.29 -6.47 -54.70
CA LEU A 64 -6.36 -7.35 -53.99
C LEU A 64 -4.89 -6.90 -54.19
N LEU A 65 -4.52 -6.49 -55.40
CA LEU A 65 -3.20 -5.93 -55.70
C LEU A 65 -2.95 -4.64 -54.91
N SER A 66 -3.93 -3.74 -54.87
CA SER A 66 -3.86 -2.50 -54.10
C SER A 66 -3.65 -2.79 -52.60
N GLN A 67 -4.38 -3.74 -52.03
CA GLN A 67 -4.22 -4.14 -50.62
C GLN A 67 -2.84 -4.75 -50.32
N GLN A 68 -2.29 -5.57 -51.23
CA GLN A 68 -0.93 -6.12 -51.09
C GLN A 68 0.13 -5.01 -51.17
N ARG A 69 -0.04 -4.04 -52.09
CA ARG A 69 0.86 -2.90 -52.25
C ARG A 69 0.81 -1.93 -51.07
N VAL A 70 -0.36 -1.68 -50.48
CA VAL A 70 -0.51 -0.81 -49.30
C VAL A 70 0.37 -1.31 -48.13
N LYS A 71 0.45 -2.63 -47.93
CA LYS A 71 1.33 -3.24 -46.90
C LYS A 71 2.81 -2.97 -47.19
N SER A 72 3.25 -3.10 -48.44
CA SER A 72 4.63 -2.81 -48.85
C SER A 72 4.95 -1.32 -48.74
N TYR A 73 4.03 -0.46 -49.18
CA TYR A 73 4.15 0.99 -49.13
C TYR A 73 4.19 1.54 -47.71
N ALA A 74 3.55 0.91 -46.74
CA ALA A 74 3.63 1.31 -45.33
C ALA A 74 5.08 1.37 -44.82
N ASN A 75 5.94 0.45 -45.25
CA ASN A 75 7.35 0.47 -44.86
C ASN A 75 8.16 1.54 -45.62
N LEU A 76 7.71 1.96 -46.80
CA LEU A 76 8.38 2.98 -47.62
C LEU A 76 8.07 4.42 -47.17
N VAL A 77 6.96 4.65 -46.47
CA VAL A 77 6.64 5.98 -45.90
C VAL A 77 7.71 6.43 -44.91
N ALA A 78 8.28 5.50 -44.14
CA ALA A 78 9.38 5.76 -43.21
C ALA A 78 10.75 5.51 -43.87
N SER A 79 10.89 5.70 -45.19
CA SER A 79 12.17 5.59 -45.86
C SER A 79 13.03 6.86 -45.70
N GLU A 80 14.34 6.71 -45.83
CA GLU A 80 15.29 7.83 -45.76
C GLU A 80 15.03 8.87 -46.85
N ARG A 81 14.61 8.46 -48.05
CA ARG A 81 14.29 9.36 -49.17
C ARG A 81 13.12 10.28 -48.85
N VAL A 82 12.07 9.76 -48.23
CA VAL A 82 10.91 10.56 -47.79
C VAL A 82 11.30 11.48 -46.63
N ALA A 83 12.06 10.96 -45.66
CA ALA A 83 12.55 11.76 -44.54
C ALA A 83 13.45 12.92 -44.98
N ALA A 84 14.39 12.69 -45.90
CA ALA A 84 15.26 13.72 -46.46
C ALA A 84 14.46 14.81 -47.20
N SER A 85 13.50 14.40 -48.05
CA SER A 85 12.62 15.35 -48.77
C SER A 85 11.83 16.24 -47.81
N VAL A 86 11.33 15.69 -46.70
CA VAL A 86 10.58 16.44 -45.68
C VAL A 86 11.50 17.40 -44.91
N ILE A 87 12.73 16.99 -44.60
CA ILE A 87 13.74 17.83 -43.95
C ILE A 87 14.08 19.05 -44.81
N ASP A 88 14.33 18.83 -46.11
CA ASP A 88 14.66 19.90 -47.04
C ASP A 88 13.51 20.89 -47.20
N ARG A 89 12.27 20.40 -47.29
CA ARG A 89 11.08 21.23 -47.51
C ARG A 89 10.68 22.05 -46.28
N LEU A 90 10.86 21.50 -45.09
CA LEU A 90 10.50 22.16 -43.83
C LEU A 90 11.71 22.81 -43.13
N HIS A 91 12.90 22.76 -43.74
CA HIS A 91 14.17 23.24 -43.20
C HIS A 91 14.41 22.78 -41.75
N LEU A 92 14.17 21.50 -41.47
CA LEU A 92 14.27 20.95 -40.12
C LEU A 92 15.74 20.76 -39.71
N LYS A 93 16.08 21.17 -38.49
CA LYS A 93 17.40 20.93 -37.88
C LYS A 93 17.48 19.53 -37.28
N THR A 94 17.26 18.48 -38.09
CA THR A 94 17.29 17.07 -37.66
C THR A 94 17.97 16.20 -38.71
N THR A 95 18.41 15.00 -38.31
CA THR A 95 18.90 13.99 -39.26
C THR A 95 17.75 13.12 -39.80
N PRO A 96 17.89 12.55 -41.01
CA PRO A 96 16.91 11.62 -41.58
C PRO A 96 16.61 10.42 -40.69
N GLU A 97 17.62 9.90 -39.99
CA GLU A 97 17.49 8.77 -39.05
C GLU A 97 16.60 9.11 -37.85
N MET A 98 16.79 10.28 -37.25
CA MET A 98 15.97 10.74 -36.12
C MET A 98 14.52 10.99 -36.53
N LEU A 99 14.31 11.55 -37.73
CA LEU A 99 12.97 11.78 -38.25
C LEU A 99 12.26 10.46 -38.59
N ARG A 100 12.98 9.48 -39.14
CA ARG A 100 12.46 8.15 -39.39
C ARG A 100 11.94 7.48 -38.12
N GLY A 101 12.66 7.62 -37.00
CA GLY A 101 12.21 7.09 -35.70
C GLY A 101 10.92 7.74 -35.17
N GLN A 102 10.56 8.93 -35.66
CA GLN A 102 9.35 9.66 -35.28
C GLN A 102 8.15 9.33 -36.17
N ILE A 103 8.38 8.73 -37.34
CA ILE A 103 7.35 8.38 -38.32
C ILE A 103 6.99 6.90 -38.16
N SER A 104 5.71 6.61 -37.92
CA SER A 104 5.18 5.26 -37.94
C SER A 104 4.03 5.20 -38.93
N ALA A 105 4.14 4.34 -39.94
CA ALA A 105 3.10 4.13 -40.92
C ALA A 105 2.54 2.71 -40.82
N GLN A 106 1.21 2.60 -40.90
CA GLN A 106 0.49 1.34 -40.81
C GLN A 106 -0.62 1.31 -41.84
N ALA A 107 -0.75 0.18 -42.53
CA ALA A 107 -1.88 -0.13 -43.38
C ALA A 107 -3.10 -0.44 -42.50
N VAL A 108 -4.25 0.16 -42.79
CA VAL A 108 -5.49 -0.19 -42.08
C VAL A 108 -5.97 -1.55 -42.60
N PRO A 109 -6.20 -2.55 -41.72
CA PRO A 109 -6.59 -3.90 -42.12
C PRO A 109 -7.77 -3.91 -43.09
N ASP A 110 -7.69 -4.74 -44.13
CA ASP A 110 -8.74 -4.93 -45.14
C ASP A 110 -9.16 -3.66 -45.90
N THR A 111 -8.28 -2.66 -45.98
CA THR A 111 -8.54 -1.42 -46.73
C THR A 111 -7.37 -1.02 -47.60
N VAL A 112 -7.61 -0.05 -48.49
CA VAL A 112 -6.59 0.65 -49.29
C VAL A 112 -6.08 1.93 -48.59
N LEU A 113 -6.34 2.05 -47.28
CA LEU A 113 -5.96 3.21 -46.49
C LEU A 113 -4.61 2.99 -45.82
N LEU A 114 -3.75 3.99 -45.96
CA LEU A 114 -2.45 4.05 -45.32
C LEU A 114 -2.43 5.21 -44.33
N ARG A 115 -2.23 4.91 -43.04
CA ARG A 115 -2.13 5.93 -41.99
C ARG A 115 -0.68 6.12 -41.59
N ALA A 116 -0.16 7.33 -41.76
CA ALA A 116 1.14 7.71 -41.24
C ALA A 116 0.95 8.60 -40.00
N THR A 117 1.63 8.27 -38.91
CA THR A 117 1.60 8.98 -37.64
C THR A 117 2.98 9.51 -37.31
N VAL A 118 3.07 10.80 -37.05
CA VAL A 118 4.31 11.48 -36.69
C VAL A 118 4.24 11.92 -35.24
N ARG A 119 5.28 11.58 -34.47
CA ARG A 119 5.41 11.97 -33.05
C ARG A 119 6.39 13.12 -32.88
N ASP A 120 5.93 14.20 -32.24
CA ASP A 120 6.78 15.36 -31.94
C ASP A 120 6.40 16.00 -30.60
N ARG A 121 7.33 16.73 -29.99
CA ARG A 121 7.11 17.56 -28.80
C ARG A 121 6.24 18.78 -29.06
N VAL A 122 6.20 19.27 -30.31
CA VAL A 122 5.44 20.46 -30.69
C VAL A 122 4.25 20.07 -31.57
N PRO A 123 2.98 20.34 -31.18
CA PRO A 123 1.79 19.97 -31.93
C PRO A 123 1.78 20.47 -33.38
N ARG A 124 2.14 21.74 -33.60
CA ARG A 124 2.19 22.35 -34.93
C ARG A 124 3.25 21.69 -35.81
N ARG A 125 4.41 21.36 -35.23
CA ARG A 125 5.50 20.70 -35.96
C ARG A 125 5.12 19.27 -36.34
N ALA A 126 4.47 18.52 -35.44
CA ALA A 126 3.94 17.20 -35.76
C ALA A 126 2.97 17.25 -36.94
N GLN A 127 2.05 18.23 -36.96
CA GLN A 127 1.09 18.43 -38.05
C GLN A 127 1.79 18.71 -39.38
N SER A 128 2.67 19.72 -39.42
CA SER A 128 3.38 20.10 -40.64
C SER A 128 4.26 18.97 -41.18
N ILE A 129 4.92 18.21 -40.31
CA ILE A 129 5.70 17.03 -40.72
C ILE A 129 4.78 15.94 -41.28
N ALA A 130 3.66 15.65 -40.63
CA ALA A 130 2.71 14.64 -41.12
C ALA A 130 2.12 15.01 -42.49
N ASP A 131 1.73 16.27 -42.69
CA ASP A 131 1.25 16.76 -43.99
C ASP A 131 2.35 16.66 -45.07
N ALA A 132 3.58 17.10 -44.74
CA ALA A 132 4.71 17.02 -45.67
C ALA A 132 5.09 15.57 -46.01
N VAL A 133 5.01 14.64 -45.05
CA VAL A 133 5.23 13.20 -45.29
C VAL A 133 4.22 12.66 -46.30
N GLY A 134 2.94 13.01 -46.16
CA GLY A 134 1.90 12.58 -47.11
C GLY A 134 2.17 13.08 -48.52
N GLU A 135 2.50 14.37 -48.66
CA GLU A 135 2.78 14.98 -49.97
C GLU A 135 4.07 14.45 -50.61
N SER A 136 5.17 14.38 -49.85
CA SER A 136 6.46 13.85 -50.33
C SER A 136 6.36 12.36 -50.69
N PHE A 137 5.57 11.58 -49.95
CA PHE A 137 5.33 10.18 -50.28
C PHE A 137 4.50 10.02 -51.56
N SER A 138 3.43 10.78 -51.73
CA SER A 138 2.64 10.79 -52.97
C SER A 138 3.51 11.09 -54.20
N LEU A 139 4.43 12.06 -54.09
CA LEU A 139 5.38 12.39 -55.17
C LEU A 139 6.42 11.28 -55.40
N ALA A 140 6.93 10.67 -54.33
CA ALA A 140 7.92 9.59 -54.44
C ALA A 140 7.32 8.34 -55.10
N VAL A 141 6.09 7.96 -54.77
CA VAL A 141 5.42 6.81 -55.40
C VAL A 141 5.10 7.09 -56.86
N ALA A 142 4.68 8.31 -57.20
CA ALA A 142 4.45 8.71 -58.59
C ALA A 142 5.72 8.55 -59.46
N GLN A 143 6.91 8.82 -58.92
CA GLN A 143 8.18 8.62 -59.63
C GLN A 143 8.61 7.14 -59.75
N ILE A 144 8.21 6.28 -58.80
CA ILE A 144 8.58 4.85 -58.79
C ILE A 144 7.67 4.05 -59.74
N GLU A 145 6.40 4.41 -59.81
CA GLU A 145 5.37 3.69 -60.57
C GLU A 145 5.17 4.22 -62.00
N ALA A 146 5.96 5.22 -62.43
CA ALA A 146 5.99 5.74 -63.79
C ALA A 146 7.07 5.01 -64.62
N PRO A 147 6.71 4.10 -65.53
CA PRO A 147 7.67 3.36 -66.35
C PRO A 147 8.36 4.23 -67.43
N THR A 148 7.79 5.37 -67.82
CA THR A 148 8.36 6.37 -68.76
C THR A 148 7.70 7.74 -68.46
N ASP A 149 8.36 8.87 -68.72
CA ASP A 149 7.87 10.23 -68.40
C ASP A 149 6.47 10.58 -68.98
N ASP A 150 6.00 9.84 -69.99
CA ASP A 150 4.74 10.05 -70.71
C ASP A 150 3.62 9.02 -70.39
N GLU A 151 3.87 7.99 -69.56
CA GLU A 151 2.85 7.00 -69.19
C GLU A 151 2.27 7.24 -67.78
N PRO A 152 0.94 7.13 -67.59
CA PRO A 152 0.33 7.34 -66.29
C PRO A 152 0.78 6.24 -65.31
N PRO A 153 1.03 6.60 -64.03
CA PRO A 153 1.53 5.65 -63.05
C PRO A 153 0.51 4.54 -62.77
N SER A 154 1.02 3.30 -62.64
CA SER A 154 0.17 2.11 -62.44
C SER A 154 -0.59 2.13 -61.10
N VAL A 155 -0.14 2.95 -60.15
CA VAL A 155 -0.79 3.20 -58.86
C VAL A 155 -0.59 4.65 -58.46
N ARG A 156 -1.65 5.30 -57.98
CA ARG A 156 -1.63 6.66 -57.45
C ARG A 156 -1.89 6.63 -55.96
N VAL A 157 -1.07 7.37 -55.20
CA VAL A 157 -1.30 7.63 -53.77
C VAL A 157 -1.76 9.08 -53.63
N SER A 158 -2.97 9.28 -53.12
CA SER A 158 -3.51 10.62 -52.85
C SER A 158 -3.72 10.81 -51.35
N VAL A 159 -3.47 12.04 -50.88
CA VAL A 159 -3.78 12.43 -49.49
C VAL A 159 -5.29 12.60 -49.39
N TRP A 160 -5.94 11.72 -48.64
CA TRP A 160 -7.39 11.75 -48.43
C TRP A 160 -7.77 12.70 -47.30
N GLU A 161 -7.04 12.64 -46.18
CA GLU A 161 -7.27 13.48 -45.01
C GLU A 161 -5.94 14.06 -44.52
N ARG A 162 -5.85 15.40 -44.46
CA ARG A 162 -4.71 16.14 -43.91
C ARG A 162 -4.60 15.97 -42.40
N ALA A 163 -3.40 16.16 -41.88
CA ALA A 163 -3.13 16.06 -40.45
C ALA A 163 -3.88 17.13 -39.67
N LYS A 164 -4.62 16.70 -38.64
CA LYS A 164 -5.25 17.59 -37.66
C LYS A 164 -4.25 17.99 -36.59
N LEU A 165 -4.40 19.20 -36.04
CA LEU A 165 -3.57 19.67 -34.93
C LEU A 165 -3.88 18.87 -33.65
N PRO A 166 -2.93 18.12 -33.09
CA PRO A 166 -3.18 17.34 -31.88
C PRO A 166 -3.32 18.26 -30.66
N VAL A 167 -4.47 18.20 -30.00
CA VAL A 167 -4.77 18.99 -28.79
C VAL A 167 -4.37 18.26 -27.49
N THR A 168 -4.30 16.93 -27.52
CA THR A 168 -3.94 16.10 -26.37
C THR A 168 -2.59 15.40 -26.59
N PRO A 169 -1.67 15.41 -25.62
CA PRO A 169 -0.45 14.64 -25.70
C PRO A 169 -0.75 13.14 -25.55
N ILE A 170 -0.04 12.31 -26.30
CA ILE A 170 -0.11 10.84 -26.21
C ILE A 170 0.74 10.26 -25.08
N SER A 171 1.76 11.03 -24.66
CA SER A 171 2.67 10.70 -23.57
C SER A 171 3.07 11.98 -22.82
N PRO A 172 3.20 11.96 -21.49
CA PRO A 172 2.84 10.85 -20.58
C PRO A 172 1.32 10.73 -20.38
N GLN A 173 0.84 9.56 -19.94
CA GLN A 173 -0.57 9.32 -19.58
C GLN A 173 -0.73 9.42 -18.06
N PRO A 174 -1.06 10.60 -17.50
CA PRO A 174 -0.95 10.86 -16.07
C PRO A 174 -1.86 9.96 -15.23
N THR A 175 -3.07 9.69 -15.71
CA THR A 175 -4.04 8.81 -15.04
C THR A 175 -3.53 7.38 -14.93
N ARG A 176 -3.00 6.82 -16.03
CA ARG A 176 -2.43 5.47 -16.07
C ARG A 176 -1.19 5.36 -15.19
N ASN A 177 -0.28 6.32 -15.31
CA ASN A 177 0.96 6.31 -14.51
C ASN A 177 0.66 6.43 -13.01
N LEU A 178 -0.26 7.30 -12.62
CA LEU A 178 -0.68 7.44 -11.23
C LEU A 178 -1.35 6.17 -10.71
N ALA A 179 -2.25 5.56 -11.49
CA ALA A 179 -2.89 4.29 -11.13
C ALA A 179 -1.87 3.17 -10.92
N LEU A 180 -0.89 3.05 -11.81
CA LEU A 180 0.21 2.08 -11.68
C LEU A 180 1.08 2.38 -10.45
N GLY A 181 1.39 3.65 -10.17
CA GLY A 181 2.17 4.06 -9.00
C GLY A 181 1.48 3.72 -7.68
N VAL A 182 0.18 4.00 -7.57
CA VAL A 182 -0.63 3.66 -6.39
C VAL A 182 -0.74 2.15 -6.22
N LEU A 183 -0.95 1.40 -7.31
CA LEU A 183 -1.02 -0.07 -7.29
C LEU A 183 0.29 -0.68 -6.78
N LEU A 184 1.43 -0.23 -7.32
CA LEU A 184 2.76 -0.68 -6.88
C LEU A 184 3.02 -0.30 -5.41
N GLY A 185 2.61 0.91 -5.00
CA GLY A 185 2.69 1.35 -3.60
C GLY A 185 1.85 0.47 -2.66
N LEU A 186 0.65 0.05 -3.06
CA LEU A 186 -0.18 -0.87 -2.28
C LEU A 186 0.48 -2.24 -2.13
N ILE A 187 0.99 -2.82 -3.23
CA ILE A 187 1.67 -4.12 -3.20
C ILE A 187 2.89 -4.07 -2.26
N ALA A 188 3.71 -3.01 -2.37
CA ALA A 188 4.85 -2.81 -1.48
C ALA A 188 4.42 -2.63 -0.01
N GLY A 189 3.32 -1.91 0.23
CA GLY A 189 2.76 -1.71 1.57
C GLY A 189 2.27 -3.01 2.21
N ILE A 190 1.59 -3.87 1.44
CA ILE A 190 1.16 -5.20 1.91
C ILE A 190 2.39 -6.06 2.23
N ALA A 191 3.38 -6.10 1.35
CA ALA A 191 4.60 -6.87 1.56
C ALA A 191 5.33 -6.41 2.84
N ALA A 192 5.51 -5.11 3.01
CA ALA A 192 6.13 -4.54 4.20
C ALA A 192 5.33 -4.81 5.49
N ALA A 193 3.99 -4.77 5.42
CA ALA A 193 3.12 -5.13 6.54
C ALA A 193 3.28 -6.60 6.95
N LEU A 194 3.39 -7.51 5.98
CA LEU A 194 3.63 -8.94 6.24
C LEU A 194 5.01 -9.20 6.84
N VAL A 195 6.06 -8.53 6.33
CA VAL A 195 7.41 -8.63 6.89
C VAL A 195 7.42 -8.14 8.33
N ARG A 196 6.82 -6.97 8.59
CA ARG A 196 6.69 -6.42 9.95
C ARG A 196 5.96 -7.40 10.88
N PHE A 197 4.90 -8.04 10.40
CA PHE A 197 4.16 -9.03 11.17
C PHE A 197 5.00 -10.28 11.48
N ARG A 198 5.77 -10.78 10.51
CA ARG A 198 6.65 -11.95 10.73
C ARG A 198 7.80 -11.69 11.69
N LEU A 199 8.23 -10.43 11.80
CA LEU A 199 9.26 -10.00 12.75
C LEU A 199 8.67 -9.55 14.10
N ASP A 200 7.35 -9.55 14.25
CA ASP A 200 6.71 -9.19 15.50
C ASP A 200 6.74 -10.39 16.46
N THR A 201 7.60 -10.32 17.48
CA THR A 201 7.73 -11.34 18.53
C THR A 201 6.81 -11.06 19.73
N SER A 202 5.83 -10.18 19.60
CA SER A 202 4.91 -9.80 20.68
C SER A 202 3.89 -10.91 20.94
N ILE A 203 3.85 -11.40 22.18
CA ILE A 203 2.77 -12.25 22.69
C ILE A 203 1.51 -11.39 22.79
N SER A 204 0.54 -11.61 21.90
CA SER A 204 -0.63 -10.75 21.76
C SER A 204 -1.94 -11.44 22.11
N GLY A 205 -1.91 -12.77 22.31
CA GLY A 205 -3.09 -13.57 22.63
C GLY A 205 -2.81 -14.74 23.55
N GLU A 206 -3.89 -15.39 23.98
CA GLU A 206 -3.86 -16.59 24.80
C GLU A 206 -3.16 -17.76 24.11
N GLU A 207 -3.33 -17.87 22.78
CA GLU A 207 -2.69 -18.91 21.97
C GLU A 207 -1.17 -18.69 21.93
N ASP A 208 -0.70 -17.47 21.65
CA ASP A 208 0.72 -17.10 21.70
C ASP A 208 1.33 -17.42 23.09
N ALA A 209 0.59 -17.18 24.18
CA ALA A 209 1.05 -17.46 25.54
C ALA A 209 1.20 -18.97 25.80
N ARG A 210 0.23 -19.79 25.34
CA ARG A 210 0.28 -21.25 25.42
C ARG A 210 1.39 -21.86 24.55
N GLU A 211 1.66 -21.29 23.38
CA GLU A 211 2.76 -21.77 22.53
C GLU A 211 4.13 -21.44 23.13
N SER A 212 4.22 -20.33 23.87
CA SER A 212 5.49 -19.89 24.47
C SER A 212 5.84 -20.56 25.80
N THR A 213 4.86 -21.09 26.53
CA THR A 213 5.05 -21.72 27.84
C THR A 213 4.07 -22.87 28.05
N ASP A 214 4.51 -23.96 28.68
CA ASP A 214 3.65 -25.11 29.07
C ASP A 214 2.81 -24.82 30.34
N LEU A 215 2.67 -23.54 30.73
CA LEU A 215 1.98 -23.15 31.96
C LEU A 215 0.50 -22.86 31.70
N PRO A 216 -0.39 -23.16 32.68
CA PRO A 216 -1.79 -22.82 32.56
C PRO A 216 -1.98 -21.30 32.59
N ASN A 217 -2.80 -20.80 31.66
CA ASN A 217 -3.23 -19.41 31.70
C ASN A 217 -4.26 -19.20 32.82
N LEU A 218 -3.90 -18.42 33.84
CA LEU A 218 -4.77 -18.16 34.98
C LEU A 218 -5.86 -17.12 34.67
N ALA A 219 -5.59 -16.09 33.87
CA ALA A 219 -6.57 -15.09 33.45
C ALA A 219 -6.05 -14.19 32.32
N MET A 220 -6.99 -13.66 31.51
CA MET A 220 -6.71 -12.61 30.53
C MET A 220 -7.29 -11.28 31.03
N ILE A 221 -6.42 -10.33 31.38
CA ILE A 221 -6.83 -8.98 31.78
C ILE A 221 -6.70 -8.06 30.56
N ALA A 222 -7.83 -7.70 29.96
CA ALA A 222 -7.85 -6.80 28.81
C ALA A 222 -7.36 -5.39 29.17
N TYR A 223 -6.73 -4.71 28.20
CA TYR A 223 -6.35 -3.31 28.35
C TYR A 223 -7.61 -2.44 28.54
N ASP A 224 -7.64 -1.70 29.64
CA ASP A 224 -8.71 -0.78 30.00
C ASP A 224 -8.13 0.64 30.06
N ALA A 225 -8.55 1.51 29.13
CA ALA A 225 -8.08 2.89 29.08
C ALA A 225 -8.45 3.68 30.35
N ASP A 226 -9.55 3.31 31.02
CA ASP A 226 -9.97 3.94 32.26
C ASP A 226 -9.08 3.52 33.44
N ALA A 227 -8.30 2.43 33.33
CA ALA A 227 -7.40 1.98 34.40
C ALA A 227 -6.30 3.00 34.72
N VAL A 228 -5.95 3.88 33.79
CA VAL A 228 -4.99 4.98 34.05
C VAL A 228 -5.57 5.98 35.05
N ARG A 229 -6.88 6.25 34.98
CA ARG A 229 -7.57 7.19 35.87
C ARG A 229 -8.14 6.51 37.11
N ARG A 230 -8.51 5.23 36.98
CA ARG A 230 -9.16 4.41 38.00
C ARG A 230 -8.46 3.05 38.09
N PRO A 231 -7.25 3.01 38.67
CA PRO A 231 -6.42 1.81 38.70
C PRO A 231 -7.06 0.63 39.45
N LEU A 232 -7.86 0.92 40.47
CA LEU A 232 -8.48 -0.10 41.32
C LEU A 232 -9.88 -0.50 40.81
N ILE A 233 -10.15 -1.80 40.81
CA ILE A 233 -11.42 -2.39 40.36
C ILE A 233 -12.60 -1.98 41.24
N ILE A 234 -12.34 -1.58 42.48
CA ILE A 234 -13.37 -1.07 43.39
C ILE A 234 -13.90 0.30 42.96
N ASN A 235 -13.05 1.10 42.28
CA ASN A 235 -13.41 2.41 41.73
C ASN A 235 -14.00 2.29 40.31
N ALA A 236 -13.92 1.10 39.72
CA ALA A 236 -14.50 0.76 38.44
C ALA A 236 -15.97 0.34 38.59
N ARG A 237 -16.70 0.28 37.48
CA ARG A 237 -18.08 -0.25 37.48
C ARG A 237 -18.04 -1.70 37.98
N PRO A 238 -18.91 -2.12 38.93
CA PRO A 238 -18.91 -3.47 39.49
C PRO A 238 -19.00 -4.59 38.45
N HIS A 239 -19.65 -4.33 37.32
CA HIS A 239 -19.79 -5.26 36.19
C HIS A 239 -18.88 -4.92 35.00
N SER A 240 -17.75 -4.26 35.24
CA SER A 240 -16.74 -4.04 34.20
C SER A 240 -16.04 -5.34 33.82
N ALA A 241 -15.64 -5.46 32.54
CA ALA A 241 -14.88 -6.60 32.04
C ALA A 241 -13.57 -6.83 32.83
N ARG A 242 -12.93 -5.73 33.27
CA ARG A 242 -11.73 -5.79 34.11
C ARG A 242 -12.02 -6.38 35.50
N ALA A 243 -13.09 -5.95 36.17
CA ALA A 243 -13.48 -6.53 37.46
C ALA A 243 -13.80 -8.03 37.33
N GLU A 244 -14.46 -8.43 36.24
CA GLU A 244 -14.76 -9.83 35.98
C GLU A 244 -13.51 -10.67 35.72
N ALA A 245 -12.53 -10.14 34.98
CA ALA A 245 -11.24 -10.80 34.78
C ALA A 245 -10.50 -11.07 36.11
N PHE A 246 -10.55 -10.14 37.07
CA PHE A 246 -9.95 -10.36 38.40
C PHE A 246 -10.75 -11.35 39.25
N ARG A 247 -12.08 -11.42 39.13
CA ARG A 247 -12.89 -12.47 39.76
C ARG A 247 -12.55 -13.85 39.20
N GLN A 248 -12.38 -13.94 37.88
CA GLN A 248 -11.94 -15.16 37.21
C GLN A 248 -10.54 -15.58 37.69
N LEU A 249 -9.59 -14.63 37.77
CA LEU A 249 -8.25 -14.90 38.30
C LEU A 249 -8.31 -15.45 39.73
N ARG A 250 -9.11 -14.83 40.62
CA ARG A 250 -9.32 -15.30 41.99
C ARG A 250 -9.86 -16.72 42.02
N THR A 251 -10.91 -17.00 41.25
CA THR A 251 -11.53 -18.33 41.19
C THR A 251 -10.54 -19.37 40.67
N ASN A 252 -9.79 -19.07 39.60
CA ASN A 252 -8.81 -19.99 39.05
C ASN A 252 -7.67 -20.27 40.04
N LEU A 253 -7.21 -19.28 40.80
CA LEU A 253 -6.20 -19.46 41.86
C LEU A 253 -6.67 -20.41 42.98
N GLN A 254 -7.96 -20.41 43.31
CA GLN A 254 -8.51 -21.37 44.28
C GLN A 254 -8.46 -22.82 43.78
N PHE A 255 -8.41 -23.04 42.46
CA PHE A 255 -8.33 -24.37 41.85
C PHE A 255 -6.91 -24.81 41.50
N VAL A 256 -5.89 -23.97 41.71
CA VAL A 256 -4.48 -24.37 41.48
C VAL A 256 -4.04 -25.43 42.51
N ASP A 257 -4.56 -25.36 43.73
CA ASP A 257 -4.30 -26.34 44.79
C ASP A 257 -5.61 -26.60 45.57
N VAL A 258 -6.21 -27.76 45.31
CA VAL A 258 -7.56 -28.14 45.78
C VAL A 258 -7.60 -28.47 47.26
N ASP A 259 -6.45 -28.84 47.86
CA ASP A 259 -6.41 -29.34 49.24
C ASP A 259 -6.19 -28.22 50.27
N ALA A 260 -5.38 -27.19 49.94
CA ALA A 260 -5.07 -26.11 50.89
C ALA A 260 -5.14 -24.69 50.31
N GLY A 261 -5.15 -24.53 48.98
CA GLY A 261 -5.02 -23.24 48.29
C GLY A 261 -3.69 -22.52 48.56
N PRO A 262 -3.15 -21.73 47.62
CA PRO A 262 -1.91 -20.99 47.86
C PRO A 262 -2.13 -19.91 48.94
N ARG A 263 -1.35 -19.98 50.04
CA ARG A 263 -1.37 -18.96 51.11
C ARG A 263 -0.41 -17.78 50.86
N SER A 264 0.58 -17.99 50.02
CA SER A 264 1.54 -16.96 49.57
C SER A 264 1.63 -16.99 48.05
N ILE A 265 1.52 -15.82 47.43
CA ILE A 265 1.53 -15.67 45.97
C ILE A 265 2.54 -14.60 45.63
N LEU A 266 3.54 -14.94 44.81
CA LEU A 266 4.47 -13.99 44.23
C LEU A 266 4.00 -13.61 42.83
N VAL A 267 3.87 -12.31 42.57
CA VAL A 267 3.58 -11.79 41.23
C VAL A 267 4.85 -11.15 40.67
N SER A 268 5.32 -11.66 39.53
CA SER A 268 6.49 -11.13 38.83
C SER A 268 6.20 -10.98 37.34
N SER A 269 7.13 -10.41 36.59
CA SER A 269 6.98 -10.15 35.16
C SER A 269 8.35 -10.16 34.47
N SER A 270 8.33 -10.35 33.16
CA SER A 270 9.54 -10.48 32.34
C SER A 270 10.22 -9.14 32.09
N VAL A 271 9.44 -8.06 31.99
CA VAL A 271 9.93 -6.69 31.77
C VAL A 271 9.22 -5.66 32.66
N PRO A 272 9.82 -4.46 32.88
CA PRO A 272 9.15 -3.37 33.58
C PRO A 272 7.88 -2.92 32.84
N GLY A 273 6.84 -2.54 33.58
CA GLY A 273 5.62 -1.97 33.01
C GLY A 273 4.53 -2.97 32.59
N GLU A 274 4.70 -4.27 32.79
CA GLU A 274 3.68 -5.31 32.46
C GLU A 274 2.49 -5.36 33.44
N GLY A 275 2.38 -4.40 34.38
CA GLY A 275 1.23 -4.30 35.27
C GLY A 275 1.28 -5.19 36.52
N LYS A 276 2.46 -5.61 37.00
CA LYS A 276 2.62 -6.37 38.26
C LYS A 276 1.83 -5.76 39.43
N THR A 277 2.09 -4.48 39.73
CA THR A 277 1.43 -3.71 40.79
C THR A 277 -0.09 -3.67 40.58
N THR A 278 -0.52 -3.38 39.35
CA THR A 278 -1.93 -3.37 38.97
C THR A 278 -2.60 -4.71 39.25
N THR A 279 -1.95 -5.81 38.87
CA THR A 279 -2.46 -7.16 39.02
C THR A 279 -2.53 -7.56 40.49
N ILE A 280 -1.45 -7.38 41.26
CA ILE A 280 -1.39 -7.83 42.65
C ILE A 280 -2.37 -7.05 43.55
N CYS A 281 -2.48 -5.73 43.40
CA CYS A 281 -3.41 -4.91 44.17
C CYS A 281 -4.87 -5.27 43.87
N ASN A 282 -5.23 -5.40 42.58
CA ASN A 282 -6.60 -5.75 42.20
C ASN A 282 -6.96 -7.20 42.55
N LEU A 283 -6.00 -8.13 42.49
CA LEU A 283 -6.18 -9.50 42.97
C LEU A 283 -6.42 -9.52 44.49
N ALA A 284 -5.66 -8.77 45.28
CA ALA A 284 -5.86 -8.65 46.72
C ALA A 284 -7.25 -8.10 47.06
N ILE A 285 -7.70 -7.06 46.34
CA ILE A 285 -9.07 -6.54 46.47
C ILE A 285 -10.10 -7.61 46.14
N SER A 286 -9.92 -8.35 45.05
CA SER A 286 -10.85 -9.41 44.63
C SER A 286 -10.92 -10.56 45.65
N LEU A 287 -9.78 -10.97 46.19
CA LEU A 287 -9.68 -11.97 47.27
C LEU A 287 -10.40 -11.49 48.53
N ALA A 288 -10.15 -10.25 48.96
CA ALA A 288 -10.80 -9.67 50.13
C ALA A 288 -12.32 -9.51 49.95
N GLN A 289 -12.78 -9.10 48.77
CA GLN A 289 -14.22 -9.09 48.45
C GLN A 289 -14.88 -10.47 48.57
N GLY A 290 -14.11 -11.55 48.39
CA GLY A 290 -14.54 -12.93 48.61
C GLY A 290 -14.40 -13.42 50.06
N GLY A 291 -14.11 -12.53 51.02
CA GLY A 291 -14.00 -12.85 52.45
C GLY A 291 -12.58 -13.12 52.94
N ALA A 292 -11.56 -13.09 52.08
CA ALA A 292 -10.19 -13.39 52.50
C ALA A 292 -9.58 -12.25 53.34
N ARG A 293 -8.65 -12.62 54.24
CA ARG A 293 -7.73 -11.68 54.87
C ARG A 293 -6.43 -11.68 54.07
N VAL A 294 -6.11 -10.56 53.44
CA VAL A 294 -4.97 -10.45 52.52
C VAL A 294 -3.94 -9.47 53.09
N CYS A 295 -2.67 -9.88 53.11
CA CYS A 295 -1.54 -8.99 53.36
C CYS A 295 -0.80 -8.78 52.03
N LEU A 296 -0.76 -7.54 51.56
CA LEU A 296 0.06 -7.11 50.43
C LEU A 296 1.43 -6.69 50.95
N ILE A 297 2.48 -7.22 50.33
CA ILE A 297 3.86 -6.91 50.70
C ILE A 297 4.56 -6.34 49.46
N ASP A 298 5.07 -5.11 49.53
CA ASP A 298 5.84 -4.55 48.42
C ASP A 298 7.26 -5.11 48.40
N GLY A 299 7.47 -6.10 47.54
CA GLY A 299 8.79 -6.72 47.32
C GLY A 299 9.73 -5.91 46.42
N ASP A 300 9.26 -4.84 45.77
CA ASP A 300 10.10 -3.99 44.92
C ASP A 300 10.71 -2.83 45.73
N LEU A 301 11.80 -3.14 46.44
CA LEU A 301 12.53 -2.16 47.25
C LEU A 301 13.20 -1.05 46.43
N ARG A 302 13.30 -1.21 45.11
CA ARG A 302 13.96 -0.24 44.23
C ARG A 302 12.98 0.83 43.74
N ARG A 303 11.74 0.43 43.45
CA ARG A 303 10.66 1.31 42.98
C ARG A 303 9.33 0.91 43.64
N PRO A 304 9.20 1.11 44.96
CA PRO A 304 7.97 0.78 45.66
C PRO A 304 6.82 1.61 45.08
N SER A 305 5.67 0.98 44.89
CA SER A 305 4.56 1.55 44.12
C SER A 305 3.20 1.49 44.82
N PHE A 306 3.10 0.75 45.94
CA PHE A 306 1.84 0.62 46.67
C PHE A 306 1.35 1.94 47.26
N GLY A 307 2.23 2.80 47.75
CA GLY A 307 1.84 4.12 48.29
C GLY A 307 1.02 4.97 47.33
N GLU A 308 1.55 5.18 46.13
CA GLU A 308 0.87 5.94 45.07
C GLU A 308 -0.40 5.21 44.59
N TYR A 309 -0.32 3.89 44.45
CA TYR A 309 -1.39 3.11 43.83
C TYR A 309 -2.61 2.87 44.75
N LEU A 310 -2.36 2.71 46.05
CA LEU A 310 -3.38 2.42 47.08
C LEU A 310 -3.72 3.65 47.94
N GLY A 311 -2.93 4.72 47.86
CA GLY A 311 -3.11 5.92 48.69
C GLY A 311 -2.72 5.71 50.15
N VAL A 312 -1.77 4.82 50.42
CA VAL A 312 -1.26 4.50 51.76
C VAL A 312 0.05 5.23 52.03
N GLU A 313 0.36 5.46 53.31
CA GLU A 313 1.61 6.11 53.69
C GLU A 313 2.77 5.13 53.52
N SER A 314 3.92 5.59 52.98
CA SER A 314 5.06 4.73 52.65
C SER A 314 6.34 5.11 53.40
N ALA A 315 6.22 5.74 54.57
CA ALA A 315 7.37 6.20 55.36
C ALA A 315 8.13 5.05 56.05
N ALA A 316 7.41 4.00 56.46
CA ALA A 316 7.96 2.78 57.04
C ALA A 316 7.19 1.57 56.51
N GLY A 317 7.88 0.46 56.27
CA GLY A 317 7.30 -0.75 55.67
C GLY A 317 8.27 -1.92 55.73
N LEU A 318 8.24 -2.81 54.73
CA LEU A 318 9.05 -4.04 54.71
C LEU A 318 10.54 -3.82 55.07
N THR A 319 11.21 -2.82 54.49
CA THR A 319 12.64 -2.58 54.78
C THR A 319 12.88 -2.23 56.26
N SER A 320 12.00 -1.43 56.87
CA SER A 320 12.11 -1.02 58.27
C SER A 320 12.02 -2.21 59.22
N VAL A 321 11.13 -3.17 58.91
CA VAL A 321 10.98 -4.41 59.69
C VAL A 321 12.21 -5.29 59.53
N LEU A 322 12.71 -5.47 58.31
CA LEU A 322 13.84 -6.35 58.03
C LEU A 322 15.15 -5.87 58.67
N ILE A 323 15.32 -4.56 58.90
CA ILE A 323 16.48 -3.98 59.59
C ILE A 323 16.27 -3.79 61.10
N GLY A 324 15.10 -4.15 61.63
CA GLY A 324 14.76 -4.01 63.05
C GLY A 324 14.52 -2.56 63.51
N ALA A 325 14.15 -1.65 62.62
CA ALA A 325 13.86 -0.25 62.94
C ALA A 325 12.41 -0.01 63.40
N ALA A 326 11.50 -0.96 63.13
CA ALA A 326 10.11 -0.95 63.57
C ALA A 326 9.58 -2.38 63.70
N ASP A 327 8.61 -2.59 64.59
CA ASP A 327 7.91 -3.87 64.69
C ASP A 327 6.88 -4.02 63.57
N LEU A 328 6.55 -5.26 63.19
CA LEU A 328 5.62 -5.54 62.08
C LEU A 328 4.25 -4.90 62.31
N ASP A 329 3.73 -4.99 63.54
CA ASP A 329 2.42 -4.47 63.90
C ASP A 329 2.34 -2.94 63.83
N ASP A 330 3.48 -2.24 63.93
CA ASP A 330 3.55 -0.76 63.85
C ASP A 330 3.49 -0.25 62.41
N VAL A 331 3.91 -1.08 61.44
CA VAL A 331 4.00 -0.68 60.02
C VAL A 331 2.93 -1.30 59.13
N LEU A 332 2.21 -2.30 59.62
CA LEU A 332 1.14 -2.97 58.89
C LEU A 332 -0.09 -2.05 58.81
N GLN A 333 -0.41 -1.55 57.62
CA GLN A 333 -1.47 -0.57 57.44
C GLN A 333 -2.76 -1.22 56.89
N PRO A 334 -3.92 -1.05 57.53
CA PRO A 334 -5.18 -1.44 56.94
C PRO A 334 -5.50 -0.55 55.72
N TRP A 335 -5.93 -1.16 54.62
CA TRP A 335 -6.31 -0.44 53.42
C TRP A 335 -7.85 -0.31 53.30
N GLY A 336 -8.31 0.89 52.93
CA GLY A 336 -9.74 1.26 52.97
C GLY A 336 -10.22 1.57 54.39
N GLU A 337 -11.53 1.49 54.65
CA GLU A 337 -12.10 1.63 56.00
C GLU A 337 -11.90 0.37 56.87
N GLY A 338 -10.80 -0.37 56.65
CA GLY A 338 -10.48 -1.63 57.33
C GLY A 338 -11.30 -2.85 56.86
N ARG A 339 -12.21 -2.68 55.89
CA ARG A 339 -13.00 -3.76 55.27
C ARG A 339 -13.09 -3.57 53.76
N VAL A 340 -12.98 -4.67 53.03
CA VAL A 340 -13.14 -4.73 51.58
C VAL A 340 -14.14 -5.85 51.29
N GLY A 341 -15.42 -5.51 51.17
CA GLY A 341 -16.49 -6.51 51.15
C GLY A 341 -16.58 -7.26 52.48
N GLU A 342 -16.50 -8.59 52.43
CA GLU A 342 -16.52 -9.44 53.63
C GLU A 342 -15.14 -9.63 54.27
N GLY A 343 -14.05 -9.33 53.56
CA GLY A 343 -12.68 -9.50 54.01
C GLY A 343 -11.95 -8.18 54.35
N ARG A 344 -10.62 -8.25 54.38
CA ARG A 344 -9.74 -7.09 54.66
C ARG A 344 -8.43 -7.18 53.88
N VAL A 345 -7.84 -6.03 53.58
CA VAL A 345 -6.51 -5.90 52.98
C VAL A 345 -5.63 -5.10 53.93
N GLU A 346 -4.47 -5.64 54.24
CA GLU A 346 -3.40 -4.98 54.98
C GLU A 346 -2.20 -4.81 54.02
N VAL A 347 -1.43 -3.73 54.17
CA VAL A 347 -0.31 -3.39 53.29
C VAL A 347 0.97 -3.20 54.12
N LEU A 348 2.07 -3.76 53.62
CA LEU A 348 3.42 -3.73 54.19
C LEU A 348 4.47 -3.32 53.14
#